data_AF-A0A1E3WC65-F1
#
_entry.id   AF-A0A1E3WC65-F1
#
_cell.length_a   1.000
_cell.length_b   1.000
_cell.length_c   1.000
_cell.angle_alpha   90.00
_cell.angle_beta   90.00
_cell.angle_gamma   90.00
#
_symmetry.space_group_name_H-M   'P 1'
#
loop_
_entity.id
_entity.type
_entity.pdbx_description
1 polymer ?
#
loop_
_entity_poly.entity_id
_entity_poly.type
_entity_poly.pdbx_seq_one_letter_code
_entity_poly.pdbx_strand_id
1 'polypeptide(L)' 'MSDEIATALLGEMRAVKMLLMLQLLKSGVSQKQVGLMLGVSEATVSRMIPKGLGLGEEKPTQKSKRTVRVEA' A
#
# COMPACT_ATOMS: atom_id res chain seq x y z
N MET A 1 30.77 10.70 14.21
CA MET A 1 30.23 11.94 13.63
C MET A 1 29.62 11.75 12.23
N SER A 2 30.37 11.35 11.19
CA SER A 2 29.80 11.12 9.84
C SER A 2 28.73 10.03 9.80
N ASP A 3 28.97 8.93 10.52
CA ASP A 3 28.11 7.74 10.45
C ASP A 3 26.80 7.93 11.22
N GLU A 4 26.83 8.76 12.27
CA GLU A 4 25.63 9.17 13.01
C GLU A 4 24.72 10.03 12.13
N ILE A 5 25.30 10.96 11.35
CA ILE A 5 24.57 11.80 10.40
C ILE A 5 23.96 10.92 9.29
N ALA A 6 24.73 9.98 8.74
CA ALA A 6 24.22 9.06 7.72
C ALA A 6 23.06 8.20 8.23
N THR A 7 23.16 7.72 9.48
CA THR A 7 22.09 6.93 10.12
C THR A 7 20.84 7.75 10.34
N ALA A 8 20.97 8.99 10.81
CA ALA A 8 19.85 9.92 10.99
C ALA A 8 19.14 10.19 9.65
N LEU A 9 19.91 10.50 8.60
CA LEU A 9 19.37 10.74 7.25
C LEU A 9 18.62 9.52 6.70
N LEU A 10 19.15 8.31 6.88
CA LEU A 10 18.45 7.08 6.49
C LEU A 10 17.14 6.90 7.26
N GLY A 11 17.10 7.30 8.52
CA GLY A 11 15.87 7.34 9.34
C GLY A 11 14.82 8.29 8.77
N GLU A 12 15.22 9.52 8.45
CA GLU A 12 14.35 10.53 7.85
C GLU A 12 13.81 10.08 6.48
N MET A 13 14.68 9.55 5.62
CA MET A 13 14.26 9.01 4.32
C MET A 13 13.28 7.85 4.44
N ARG A 14 13.45 6.99 5.45
CA ARG A 14 12.49 5.94 5.75
C ARG A 14 11.14 6.52 6.18
N ALA A 15 11.13 7.56 7.01
CA ALA A 15 9.90 8.22 7.45
C ALA A 15 9.14 8.88 6.29
N VAL A 16 9.84 9.62 5.42
CA VAL A 16 9.25 10.24 4.22
C VAL A 16 8.63 9.19 3.30
N LYS A 17 9.36 8.09 3.05
CA LYS A 17 8.83 6.96 2.25
C LYS A 17 7.54 6.39 2.83
N MET A 18 7.45 6.23 4.16
CA MET A 18 6.22 5.75 4.80
C MET A 18 5.07 6.73 4.65
N LEU A 19 5.32 8.03 4.80
CA LEU A 19 4.28 9.06 4.63
C LEU A 19 3.68 9.02 3.22
N LEU A 20 4.51 8.94 2.18
CA LEU A 20 4.05 8.83 0.80
C LEU A 20 3.25 7.55 0.56
N MET A 21 3.70 6.43 1.11
CA MET A 21 2.97 5.17 1.02
C MET A 21 1.59 5.25 1.68
N LEU A 22 1.49 5.84 2.87
CA LEU A 22 0.22 6.04 3.57
C LEU A 22 -0.72 6.96 2.78
N GLN A 23 -0.19 7.99 2.11
CA GLN A 23 -0.98 8.84 1.22
C GLN A 23 -1.56 8.06 0.03
N LEU A 24 -0.75 7.20 -0.59
CA LEU A 24 -1.21 6.33 -1.69
C LEU A 24 -2.33 5.38 -1.22
N LEU A 25 -2.14 4.72 -0.08
CA LEU A 25 -3.16 3.84 0.50
C LEU A 25 -4.44 4.61 0.82
N LYS A 26 -4.33 5.81 1.40
CA LYS A 26 -5.48 6.69 1.66
C LYS A 26 -6.21 7.10 0.37
N SER A 27 -5.49 7.24 -0.75
CA SER A 27 -6.08 7.54 -2.06
C SER A 27 -6.71 6.32 -2.76
N GLY A 28 -6.73 5.15 -2.10
CA GLY A 28 -7.35 3.93 -2.63
C GLY A 28 -6.40 3.07 -3.49
N VAL A 29 -5.11 3.39 -3.55
CA VAL A 29 -4.13 2.53 -4.21
C VAL A 29 -3.94 1.26 -3.38
N SER A 30 -4.05 0.10 -4.03
CA SER A 30 -3.91 -1.20 -3.34
C SER A 30 -2.47 -1.47 -2.88
N GLN A 31 -2.31 -2.28 -1.83
CA GLN A 31 -0.98 -2.68 -1.33
C GLN A 31 -0.14 -3.39 -2.40
N LYS A 32 -0.79 -4.22 -3.24
CA LYS A 32 -0.16 -4.81 -4.43
C LYS A 32 0.43 -3.78 -5.38
N GLN A 33 -0.31 -2.73 -5.74
CA GLN A 33 0.16 -1.67 -6.63
C GLN A 33 1.32 -0.87 -6.01
N VAL A 34 1.21 -0.54 -4.72
CA VAL A 34 2.29 0.08 -3.95
C VAL A 34 3.55 -0.79 -3.98
N GLY A 35 3.41 -2.12 -3.80
CA GLY A 35 4.52 -3.05 -3.87
C GLY A 35 5.23 -3.02 -5.22
N LEU A 36 4.47 -3.03 -6.33
CA LEU A 36 5.01 -2.91 -7.68
C LEU A 36 5.78 -1.59 -7.89
N MET A 37 5.24 -0.47 -7.42
CA MET A 37 5.89 0.84 -7.51
C MET A 37 7.21 0.91 -6.73
N LEU A 38 7.28 0.21 -5.60
CA LEU A 38 8.45 0.18 -4.72
C LEU A 38 9.43 -0.97 -5.02
N GLY A 39 9.10 -1.86 -5.97
CA GLY A 39 9.91 -3.03 -6.28
C GLY A 39 9.96 -4.08 -5.15
N VAL A 40 8.92 -4.13 -4.30
CA VAL A 40 8.84 -5.07 -3.17
C VAL A 40 7.54 -5.89 -3.22
N SER A 41 7.51 -7.03 -2.52
CA SER A 41 6.29 -7.82 -2.43
C SER A 41 5.20 -7.14 -1.60
N GLU A 42 3.95 -7.46 -1.88
CA GLU A 42 2.79 -7.01 -1.11
C GLU A 42 2.89 -7.39 0.38
N ALA A 43 3.40 -8.59 0.68
CA ALA A 43 3.66 -9.02 2.05
C ALA A 43 4.73 -8.17 2.77
N THR A 44 5.66 -7.57 2.02
CA THR A 44 6.62 -6.60 2.58
C THR A 44 5.93 -5.28 2.87
N VAL A 45 5.09 -4.77 1.96
CA VAL A 45 4.29 -3.56 2.19
C VAL A 45 3.39 -3.71 3.41
N SER A 46 2.68 -4.83 3.52
CA SER A 46 1.82 -5.15 4.67
C SER A 46 2.56 -5.07 6.00
N ARG A 47 3.81 -5.58 6.05
CA ARG A 47 4.67 -5.51 7.24
C ARG A 47 5.21 -4.12 7.54
N MET A 48 5.25 -3.22 6.56
CA MET A 48 5.69 -1.83 6.74
C MET A 48 4.57 -0.93 7.28
N ILE A 49 3.31 -1.34 7.19
CA ILE A 49 2.17 -0.56 7.67
C ILE A 49 2.00 -0.78 9.19
N PRO A 50 1.89 0.30 10.00
CA PRO A 50 1.60 0.18 11.42
C PRO A 50 0.32 -0.62 11.68
N LYS A 51 0.38 -1.55 12.63
CA LYS A 51 -0.79 -2.34 13.05
C LYS A 51 -1.88 -1.41 13.58
N GLY A 52 -3.15 -1.72 13.28
CA GLY A 52 -4.30 -0.98 13.79
C GLY A 52 -4.80 0.17 12.92
N LEU A 53 -4.15 0.49 11.80
CA LEU A 53 -4.57 1.57 10.91
C LEU A 53 -5.78 1.23 10.01
N GLY A 54 -6.32 0.01 10.05
CA GLY A 54 -7.53 -0.35 9.32
C GLY A 54 -7.47 -0.16 7.79
N LEU A 55 -6.27 0.04 7.21
CA LEU A 55 -6.04 0.22 5.76
C LEU A 55 -6.19 -1.10 4.97
N GLY A 56 -6.97 -2.03 5.50
CA GLY A 56 -7.28 -3.31 4.92
C GLY A 56 -8.33 -3.13 3.83
N GLU A 57 -7.87 -3.20 2.59
CA GLU A 57 -8.63 -3.54 1.39
C GLU A 57 -10.11 -3.17 1.44
N GLU A 58 -10.44 -1.94 1.03
CA GLU A 58 -11.71 -1.76 0.33
C GLU A 58 -11.65 -2.62 -0.93
N LYS A 59 -12.11 -3.87 -0.82
CA LYS A 59 -12.37 -4.69 -1.99
C LYS A 59 -13.32 -3.87 -2.86
N PRO A 60 -13.00 -3.58 -4.13
CA PRO A 60 -13.96 -2.94 -5.01
C PRO A 60 -15.18 -3.87 -5.07
N THR A 61 -16.31 -3.40 -4.55
CA THR A 61 -17.60 -4.07 -4.65
C THR A 61 -18.02 -4.07 -6.12
N GLN A 62 -17.51 -5.01 -6.91
CA GLN A 62 -18.05 -5.30 -8.23
C GLN A 62 -19.01 -6.49 -8.13
N LYS A 63 -20.15 -6.26 -7.46
CA LYS A 63 -21.33 -7.10 -7.62
C LYS A 63 -22.07 -6.63 -8.89
N SER A 64 -22.02 -7.41 -9.96
CA SER A 64 -23.20 -7.71 -10.78
C SER A 64 -22.84 -8.73 -11.87
N LYS A 65 -22.90 -10.01 -11.51
CA LYS A 65 -23.17 -11.06 -12.51
C LYS A 65 -24.60 -10.85 -13.02
N ARG A 66 -24.78 -10.19 -14.16
CA ARG A 66 -26.01 -10.33 -14.96
C ARG A 66 -25.79 -11.48 -15.94
N THR A 67 -26.20 -12.67 -15.56
CA THR A 67 -26.46 -13.75 -16.51
C THR A 67 -27.78 -13.42 -17.20
N VAL A 68 -27.73 -12.94 -18.45
CA VAL A 68 -28.93 -12.84 -19.28
C VAL A 68 -29.16 -14.23 -19.86
N ARG A 69 -30.15 -14.93 -19.32
CA ARG A 69 -30.72 -16.12 -19.95
C ARG A 69 -31.63 -15.62 -21.06
N VAL A 70 -31.24 -15.80 -22.32
CA VAL A 70 -32.13 -15.58 -23.46
C VAL A 70 -32.75 -16.95 -23.75
N GLU A 71 -34.01 -17.12 -23.37
CA GLU A 71 -34.90 -18.14 -23.93
C GLU A 71 -35.73 -17.45 -25.02
N ALA A 72 -35.58 -17.92 -26.27
CA ALA A 72 -36.57 -17.92 -27.34
C ALA A 72 -36.05 -18.78 -28.49
#